data_AF-A0A117I5E4-F1
#
_entry.id   AF-A0A117I5E4-F1
#
_cell.length_a   1.000
_cell.length_b   1.000
_cell.length_c   1.000
_cell.angle_alpha   90.00
_cell.angle_beta   90.00
_cell.angle_gamma   90.00
#
_symmetry.space_group_name_H-M   'P 1'
#
loop_
_entity.id
_entity.type
_entity.pdbx_description
1 polymer ?
#
loop_
_entity_poly.entity_id
_entity_poly.type
_entity_poly.pdbx_seq_one_letter_code
_entity_poly.pdbx_strand_id
1 'polypeptide(L)'
;MIAVFSAQREFVAYGPSHCIVLAVFALGAVLLVVAGRRQTPSQARVFSRVLAVLLVGAFAVALGYKLADPALDTSVPLQLCDVAELAAAYALWSHRHWAFVLTYFWGLVLSSQALITPDIGTARDGAPDFPHHLFITFFTLHVLVVWAAIYLTWGLGMRPRWRDYRFAIVATLGWAAVTLTFNAITGTNYGYLNRKPPTASLLDVLGPWPVYLVAEVAIVLVVWALMTWPWERARRRTEQPLPLHETSD
;
A
#
# COMPACT_ATOMS: atom_id res chain seq x y z
N MET A 1 -33.46 24.13 18.30
CA MET A 1 -32.74 22.83 18.24
C MET A 1 -32.06 22.63 16.87
N ILE A 2 -31.46 23.67 16.28
CA ILE A 2 -30.81 23.64 14.96
C ILE A 2 -29.57 24.57 15.02
N ALA A 3 -28.59 24.18 15.82
CA ALA A 3 -27.26 24.82 15.88
C ALA A 3 -26.20 23.80 16.33
N VAL A 4 -26.36 22.53 15.94
CA VAL A 4 -25.43 21.42 16.22
C VAL A 4 -25.18 20.65 14.93
N PHE A 5 -24.95 21.36 13.82
CA PHE A 5 -24.42 20.76 12.61
C PHE A 5 -23.01 21.30 12.37
N SER A 6 -22.07 20.43 12.72
CA SER A 6 -20.64 20.37 12.36
C SER A 6 -19.81 21.66 12.47
N ALA A 7 -19.17 21.83 13.63
CA ALA A 7 -17.72 22.02 13.51
C ALA A 7 -17.19 20.73 12.85
N GLN A 8 -16.72 20.80 11.61
CA GLN A 8 -15.93 19.72 11.01
C GLN A 8 -14.79 19.46 11.99
N ARG A 9 -14.74 18.26 12.59
CA ARG A 9 -13.61 17.91 13.45
C ARG A 9 -12.41 17.71 12.53
N GLU A 10 -11.28 18.27 12.93
CA GLU A 10 -10.00 17.93 12.33
C GLU A 10 -9.57 16.54 12.81
N PHE A 11 -9.04 15.77 11.88
CA PHE A 11 -8.45 14.48 12.11
C PHE A 11 -7.20 14.63 12.98
N VAL A 12 -7.08 13.73 13.95
CA VAL A 12 -5.90 13.65 14.80
C VAL A 12 -5.38 12.22 14.72
N ALA A 13 -4.11 12.08 14.35
CA ALA A 13 -3.45 10.78 14.36
C ALA A 13 -3.53 10.16 15.76
N TYR A 14 -3.98 8.91 15.83
CA TYR A 14 -4.24 8.15 17.06
C TYR A 14 -5.40 8.70 17.92
N GLY A 15 -6.23 9.57 17.34
CA GLY A 15 -7.54 9.91 17.88
C GLY A 15 -8.55 8.76 17.73
N PRO A 16 -9.79 8.92 18.25
CA PRO A 16 -10.79 7.86 18.27
C PRO A 16 -11.12 7.27 16.89
N SER A 17 -11.29 8.10 15.87
CA SER A 17 -11.58 7.66 14.50
C SER A 17 -10.43 6.85 13.91
N HIS A 18 -9.18 7.30 14.10
CA HIS A 18 -7.99 6.58 13.67
C HIS A 18 -7.86 5.22 14.36
N CYS A 19 -8.05 5.19 15.68
CA CYS A 19 -7.99 3.94 16.46
C CYS A 19 -9.06 2.93 16.02
N ILE A 20 -10.26 3.39 15.65
CA ILE A 20 -11.30 2.53 15.06
C ILE A 20 -10.82 1.96 13.72
N VAL A 21 -10.25 2.79 12.83
CA VAL A 21 -9.69 2.31 11.55
C VAL A 21 -8.62 1.25 11.78
N LEU A 22 -7.69 1.48 12.71
CA LEU A 22 -6.62 0.53 13.03
C LEU A 22 -7.18 -0.78 13.63
N ALA A 23 -8.20 -0.70 14.48
CA ALA A 23 -8.87 -1.88 15.04
C ALA A 23 -9.59 -2.70 13.96
N VAL A 24 -10.33 -2.04 13.06
CA VAL A 24 -10.99 -2.67 11.91
C VAL A 24 -9.94 -3.31 11.00
N PHE A 25 -8.87 -2.59 10.69
CA PHE A 25 -7.75 -3.08 9.90
C PHE A 25 -7.16 -4.36 10.49
N ALA A 26 -6.82 -4.36 11.78
CA ALA A 26 -6.21 -5.51 12.45
C ALA A 26 -7.15 -6.72 12.50
N LEU A 27 -8.42 -6.50 12.85
CA LEU A 27 -9.42 -7.56 12.87
C LEU A 27 -9.63 -8.15 11.47
N GLY A 28 -9.80 -7.29 10.45
CA GLY A 28 -9.96 -7.72 9.07
C GLY A 28 -8.75 -8.49 8.55
N ALA A 29 -7.52 -8.05 8.87
CA ALA A 29 -6.29 -8.77 8.51
C ALA A 29 -6.28 -10.20 9.07
N VAL A 30 -6.60 -10.39 10.35
CA VAL A 30 -6.69 -11.72 10.97
C VAL A 30 -7.76 -12.58 10.29
N LEU A 31 -8.96 -12.02 10.08
CA LEU A 31 -10.07 -12.73 9.43
C LEU A 31 -9.71 -13.15 8.00
N LEU A 32 -9.04 -12.29 7.23
CA LEU A 32 -8.60 -12.59 5.86
C LEU A 32 -7.61 -13.76 5.83
N VAL A 33 -6.67 -13.82 6.76
CA VAL A 33 -5.73 -14.94 6.86
C VAL A 33 -6.45 -16.24 7.22
N VAL A 34 -7.31 -16.20 8.25
CA VAL A 34 -8.05 -17.40 8.70
C VAL A 34 -9.01 -17.91 7.63
N ALA A 35 -9.78 -17.02 7.02
CA ALA A 35 -10.72 -17.36 5.96
C ALA A 35 -9.99 -17.85 4.70
N GLY A 36 -8.95 -17.15 4.26
CA GLY A 36 -8.17 -17.53 3.07
C GLY A 36 -7.59 -18.93 3.15
N ARG A 37 -7.08 -19.33 4.32
CA ARG A 37 -6.55 -20.68 4.55
C ARG A 37 -7.59 -21.80 4.51
N ARG A 38 -8.88 -21.46 4.65
CA ARG A 38 -10.00 -22.41 4.66
C ARG A 38 -10.77 -22.44 3.34
N GLN A 39 -10.47 -21.54 2.41
CA GLN A 39 -11.18 -21.42 1.15
C GLN A 39 -10.73 -22.48 0.13
N THR A 40 -11.69 -23.01 -0.62
CA THR A 40 -11.40 -23.77 -1.84
C THR A 40 -10.89 -22.82 -2.95
N PRO A 41 -10.25 -23.32 -4.02
CA PRO A 41 -9.80 -22.48 -5.13
C PRO A 41 -10.90 -21.69 -5.85
N SER A 42 -12.15 -22.16 -5.84
CA SER A 42 -13.29 -21.42 -6.39
C SER A 42 -13.74 -20.31 -5.45
N GLN A 43 -13.87 -20.58 -4.15
CA GLN A 43 -14.21 -19.58 -3.13
C GLN A 43 -13.16 -18.46 -3.08
N ALA A 44 -11.87 -18.82 -3.10
CA ALA A 44 -10.76 -17.87 -3.13
C ALA A 44 -10.85 -16.94 -4.34
N ARG A 45 -11.16 -17.47 -5.54
CA ARG A 45 -11.33 -16.65 -6.75
C ARG A 45 -12.50 -15.68 -6.64
N VAL A 46 -13.66 -16.14 -6.17
CA VAL A 46 -14.83 -15.27 -6.00
C VAL A 46 -14.53 -14.18 -4.98
N PHE A 47 -13.99 -14.54 -3.82
CA PHE A 47 -13.66 -13.61 -2.77
C PHE A 47 -12.62 -12.57 -3.20
N SER A 48 -11.55 -13.01 -3.90
CA SER A 48 -10.54 -12.09 -4.44
C SER A 48 -11.15 -11.09 -5.43
N ARG A 49 -12.05 -11.55 -6.31
CA ARG A 49 -12.72 -10.67 -7.27
C ARG A 49 -13.67 -9.69 -6.60
N VAL A 50 -14.35 -10.08 -5.53
CA VAL A 50 -15.15 -9.16 -4.71
C VAL A 50 -14.26 -8.07 -4.11
N LEU A 51 -13.13 -8.43 -3.49
CA LEU A 51 -12.16 -7.46 -2.98
C LEU A 51 -11.62 -6.55 -4.09
N ALA A 52 -11.35 -7.09 -5.28
CA ALA A 52 -10.89 -6.30 -6.42
C ALA A 52 -11.94 -5.27 -6.87
N VAL A 53 -13.21 -5.68 -6.96
CA VAL A 53 -14.32 -4.78 -7.32
C VAL A 53 -14.52 -3.71 -6.26
N LEU A 54 -14.44 -4.06 -4.97
CA LEU A 54 -14.51 -3.09 -3.88
C LEU A 54 -13.37 -2.06 -3.97
N LEU A 55 -12.15 -2.52 -4.22
CA LEU A 55 -10.99 -1.64 -4.36
C LEU A 55 -11.11 -0.72 -5.58
N VAL A 56 -11.51 -1.24 -6.74
CA VAL A 56 -11.76 -0.41 -7.94
C VAL A 56 -12.92 0.57 -7.74
N GLY A 57 -13.97 0.15 -7.04
CA GLY A 57 -15.09 1.03 -6.69
C GLY A 57 -14.66 2.18 -5.79
N ALA A 58 -13.89 1.89 -4.73
CA ALA A 58 -13.32 2.91 -3.86
C ALA A 58 -12.38 3.85 -4.62
N PHE A 59 -11.56 3.30 -5.53
CA PHE A 59 -10.65 4.08 -6.37
C PHE A 59 -11.44 5.03 -7.28
N ALA A 60 -12.48 4.52 -7.95
CA ALA A 60 -13.33 5.31 -8.84
C ALA A 60 -14.05 6.44 -8.08
N VAL A 61 -14.51 6.19 -6.85
CA VAL A 61 -15.11 7.22 -5.99
C VAL A 61 -14.07 8.29 -5.64
N ALA A 62 -12.88 7.89 -5.19
CA ALA A 62 -11.80 8.82 -4.85
C ALA A 62 -11.37 9.66 -6.06
N LEU A 63 -11.23 9.03 -7.23
CA LEU A 63 -10.92 9.70 -8.48
C LEU A 63 -12.06 10.64 -8.91
N GLY A 64 -13.32 10.24 -8.71
CA GLY A 64 -14.49 11.08 -8.98
C GLY A 64 -14.46 12.38 -8.18
N TYR A 65 -14.12 12.32 -6.89
CA TYR A 65 -13.93 13.52 -6.07
C TYR A 65 -12.76 14.39 -6.59
N LYS A 66 -11.62 13.77 -6.92
CA LYS A 66 -10.45 14.47 -7.49
C LYS A 66 -10.75 15.14 -8.85
N LEU A 67 -11.66 14.58 -9.65
CA LEU A 67 -12.01 15.12 -10.97
C LEU A 67 -13.15 16.14 -10.92
N ALA A 68 -13.92 16.19 -9.83
CA ALA A 68 -14.95 17.21 -9.63
C ALA A 68 -14.35 18.62 -9.44
N ASP A 69 -13.13 18.70 -8.91
CA ASP A 69 -12.34 19.92 -8.76
C ASP A 69 -10.89 19.63 -9.19
N PRO A 70 -10.64 19.57 -10.51
CA PRO A 70 -9.40 19.03 -11.03
C PRO A 70 -8.22 19.96 -10.78
N ALA A 71 -7.16 19.43 -10.19
CA ALA A 71 -5.88 20.09 -10.04
C ALA A 71 -4.75 19.15 -10.49
N LEU A 72 -3.81 19.66 -11.29
CA LEU A 72 -2.75 18.84 -11.90
C LEU A 72 -1.84 18.16 -10.89
N ASP A 73 -1.74 18.71 -9.68
CA ASP A 73 -0.91 18.22 -8.58
C ASP A 73 -1.55 17.11 -7.75
N THR A 74 -2.87 16.87 -7.90
CA THR A 74 -3.62 15.91 -7.07
C THR A 74 -4.50 14.96 -7.87
N SER A 75 -5.01 15.36 -9.04
CA SER A 75 -6.03 14.62 -9.79
C SER A 75 -5.46 13.57 -10.74
N VAL A 76 -4.19 13.70 -11.17
CA VAL A 76 -3.54 12.64 -11.96
C VAL A 76 -3.19 11.47 -11.02
N PRO A 77 -3.59 10.23 -11.31
CA PRO A 77 -3.34 9.07 -10.45
C PRO A 77 -1.90 8.58 -10.59
N LEU A 78 -0.95 9.44 -10.26
CA LEU A 78 0.49 9.21 -10.40
C LEU A 78 1.17 8.96 -9.05
N GLN A 79 0.45 9.11 -7.93
CA GLN A 79 0.99 8.73 -6.63
C GLN A 79 1.26 7.23 -6.62
N LEU A 80 2.29 6.81 -5.89
CA LEU A 80 2.63 5.39 -5.82
C LEU A 80 1.51 4.57 -5.17
N CYS A 81 0.71 5.16 -4.27
CA CYS A 81 -0.51 4.55 -3.75
C CYS A 81 -1.56 4.32 -4.84
N ASP A 82 -1.84 5.30 -5.71
CA ASP A 82 -2.80 5.15 -6.81
C ASP A 82 -2.41 3.95 -7.71
N VAL A 83 -1.12 3.83 -8.05
CA VAL A 83 -0.60 2.72 -8.86
C VAL A 83 -0.64 1.40 -8.09
N ALA A 84 -0.37 1.41 -6.78
CA ALA A 84 -0.45 0.23 -5.92
C ALA A 84 -1.88 -0.29 -5.76
N GLU A 85 -2.88 0.59 -5.70
CA GLU A 85 -4.31 0.27 -5.68
C GLU A 85 -4.71 -0.48 -6.95
N LEU A 86 -4.31 0.02 -8.12
CA LEU A 86 -4.56 -0.64 -9.40
C LEU A 86 -3.83 -1.98 -9.50
N ALA A 87 -2.57 -2.05 -9.06
CA ALA A 87 -1.80 -3.30 -9.03
C ALA A 87 -2.44 -4.34 -8.12
N ALA A 88 -2.93 -3.94 -6.93
CA ALA A 88 -3.63 -4.79 -5.97
C ALA A 88 -4.96 -5.30 -6.51
N ALA A 89 -5.77 -4.44 -7.13
CA ALA A 89 -7.01 -4.85 -7.78
C ALA A 89 -6.74 -5.89 -8.88
N TYR A 90 -5.73 -5.63 -9.72
CA TYR A 90 -5.35 -6.56 -10.78
C TYR A 90 -4.77 -7.87 -10.23
N ALA A 91 -3.97 -7.81 -9.16
CA ALA A 91 -3.43 -9.00 -8.49
C ALA A 91 -4.54 -9.88 -7.91
N LEU A 92 -5.53 -9.27 -7.24
CA LEU A 92 -6.71 -9.97 -6.73
C LEU A 92 -7.56 -10.57 -7.85
N TRP A 93 -7.76 -9.84 -8.95
CA TRP A 93 -8.58 -10.32 -10.07
C TRP A 93 -7.94 -11.49 -10.83
N SER A 94 -6.64 -11.39 -11.07
CA SER A 94 -5.90 -12.25 -12.01
C SER A 94 -5.04 -13.31 -11.34
N HIS A 95 -4.73 -13.16 -10.05
CA HIS A 95 -3.75 -13.95 -9.29
C HIS A 95 -2.38 -14.05 -9.98
N ARG A 96 -2.04 -13.06 -10.83
CA ARG A 96 -0.75 -13.04 -11.51
C ARG A 96 0.36 -12.67 -10.54
N HIS A 97 1.43 -13.49 -10.56
CA HIS A 97 2.54 -13.37 -9.63
C HIS A 97 3.21 -12.00 -9.65
N TRP A 98 3.43 -11.41 -10.84
CA TRP A 98 4.08 -10.09 -10.95
C TRP A 98 3.25 -8.99 -10.27
N ALA A 99 1.93 -9.04 -10.38
CA ALA A 99 1.05 -8.06 -9.77
C ALA A 99 1.00 -8.23 -8.26
N PHE A 100 0.89 -9.49 -7.80
CA PHE A 100 1.05 -9.84 -6.39
C PHE A 100 2.36 -9.30 -5.81
N VAL A 101 3.48 -9.40 -6.54
CA VAL A 101 4.78 -8.91 -6.08
C VAL A 101 4.75 -7.39 -5.84
N LEU A 102 4.17 -6.62 -6.76
CA LEU A 102 4.01 -5.18 -6.57
C LEU A 102 3.10 -4.88 -5.38
N THR A 103 1.95 -5.57 -5.28
CA THR A 103 1.02 -5.44 -4.15
C THR A 103 1.67 -5.79 -2.82
N TYR A 104 2.53 -6.81 -2.78
CA TYR A 104 3.25 -7.24 -1.59
C TYR A 104 4.21 -6.16 -1.09
N PHE A 105 5.07 -5.66 -1.98
CA PHE A 105 6.11 -4.71 -1.63
C PHE A 105 5.59 -3.29 -1.42
N TRP A 106 4.72 -2.80 -2.30
CA TRP A 106 4.11 -1.48 -2.15
C TRP A 106 3.06 -1.46 -1.04
N GLY A 107 2.17 -2.45 -0.98
CA GLY A 107 1.09 -2.48 0.00
C GLY A 107 1.58 -2.63 1.44
N LEU A 108 2.42 -3.62 1.73
CA LEU A 108 2.82 -3.90 3.13
C LEU A 108 3.80 -2.88 3.72
N VAL A 109 4.46 -2.08 2.89
CA VAL A 109 5.41 -1.06 3.37
C VAL A 109 4.82 0.32 3.19
N LEU A 110 4.55 0.73 1.96
CA LEU A 110 4.15 2.10 1.65
C LEU A 110 2.71 2.34 2.09
N SER A 111 1.76 1.48 1.71
CA SER A 111 0.36 1.68 2.13
C SER A 111 0.16 1.48 3.63
N SER A 112 0.92 0.59 4.27
CA SER A 112 0.91 0.47 5.74
C SER A 112 1.49 1.68 6.45
N GLN A 113 2.52 2.33 5.89
CA GLN A 113 3.04 3.59 6.45
C GLN A 113 1.97 4.69 6.42
N ALA A 114 1.18 4.80 5.35
CA ALA A 114 0.06 5.74 5.28
C ALA A 114 -1.08 5.42 6.28
N LEU A 115 -1.19 4.19 6.78
CA LEU A 115 -2.10 3.84 7.88
C LEU A 115 -1.52 4.21 9.26
N ILE A 116 -0.20 4.21 9.44
CA ILE A 116 0.45 4.45 10.75
C ILE A 116 0.69 5.95 10.94
N THR A 117 1.14 6.63 9.89
CA THR A 117 1.40 8.08 9.86
C THR A 117 0.63 8.68 8.68
N PRO A 118 -0.70 8.83 8.81
CA PRO A 118 -1.57 9.31 7.73
C PRO A 118 -1.36 10.79 7.44
N ASP A 119 -1.37 11.12 6.15
CA ASP A 119 -1.33 12.48 5.60
C ASP A 119 -2.59 12.72 4.78
N ILE A 120 -3.74 12.86 5.46
CA ILE A 120 -5.05 13.02 4.81
C ILE A 120 -5.34 14.47 4.38
N GLY A 121 -4.49 15.40 4.82
CA GLY A 121 -4.77 16.82 4.73
C GLY A 121 -4.60 17.39 3.33
N THR A 122 -5.46 18.34 2.98
CA THR A 122 -5.28 19.18 1.78
C THR A 122 -5.16 20.64 2.19
N ALA A 123 -4.54 21.46 1.33
CA ALA A 123 -4.43 22.90 1.58
C ALA A 123 -5.80 23.61 1.62
N ARG A 124 -6.84 23.03 0.99
CA ARG A 124 -8.18 23.62 0.89
C ARG A 124 -9.08 23.18 2.05
N ASP A 125 -9.07 21.90 2.38
CA ASP A 125 -10.05 21.30 3.29
C ASP A 125 -9.49 21.02 4.69
N GLY A 126 -8.21 21.33 4.94
CA GLY A 126 -7.53 20.91 6.16
C GLY A 126 -7.40 19.39 6.19
N ALA A 127 -7.47 18.78 7.36
CA ALA A 127 -7.47 17.33 7.55
C ALA A 127 -8.81 16.89 8.15
N PRO A 128 -9.91 16.87 7.38
CA PRO A 128 -11.23 16.63 7.96
C PRO A 128 -11.39 15.20 8.45
N ASP A 129 -11.96 15.03 9.64
CA ASP A 129 -12.22 13.75 10.30
C ASP A 129 -13.48 13.05 9.73
N PHE A 130 -13.74 11.82 10.16
CA PHE A 130 -14.95 11.09 9.82
C PHE A 130 -16.23 11.91 10.11
N PRO A 131 -17.23 11.94 9.20
CA PRO A 131 -17.41 11.11 8.01
C PRO A 131 -17.00 11.77 6.68
N HIS A 132 -16.01 12.68 6.68
CA HIS A 132 -15.63 13.37 5.46
C HIS A 132 -15.09 12.43 4.37
N HIS A 133 -15.32 12.77 3.11
CA HIS A 133 -14.94 11.91 1.99
C HIS A 133 -13.43 11.67 1.92
N LEU A 134 -12.59 12.68 2.19
CA LEU A 134 -11.12 12.54 2.26
C LEU A 134 -10.70 11.47 3.28
N PHE A 135 -11.28 11.50 4.48
CA PHE A 135 -11.03 10.47 5.50
C PHE A 135 -11.45 9.09 4.99
N ILE A 136 -12.67 8.97 4.48
CA ILE A 136 -13.25 7.68 4.08
C ILE A 136 -12.47 7.07 2.90
N THR A 137 -12.21 7.84 1.84
CA THR A 137 -11.54 7.33 0.65
C THR A 137 -10.09 6.99 0.95
N PHE A 138 -9.37 7.86 1.67
CA PHE A 138 -7.97 7.62 2.07
C PHE A 138 -7.85 6.32 2.85
N PHE A 139 -8.56 6.17 3.98
CA PHE A 139 -8.40 4.98 4.82
C PHE A 139 -8.94 3.72 4.14
N THR A 140 -10.04 3.81 3.38
CA THR A 140 -10.60 2.65 2.67
C THR A 140 -9.59 2.10 1.66
N LEU A 141 -8.99 2.95 0.82
CA LEU A 141 -8.04 2.53 -0.20
C LEU A 141 -6.80 1.89 0.43
N HIS A 142 -6.21 2.55 1.42
CA HIS A 142 -5.02 2.03 2.10
C HIS A 142 -5.30 0.72 2.84
N VAL A 143 -6.42 0.61 3.56
CA VAL A 143 -6.82 -0.65 4.22
C VAL A 143 -7.01 -1.76 3.20
N LEU A 144 -7.73 -1.53 2.10
CA LEU A 144 -8.00 -2.54 1.09
C LEU A 144 -6.73 -3.03 0.37
N VAL A 145 -5.78 -2.14 0.07
CA VAL A 145 -4.50 -2.53 -0.54
C VAL A 145 -3.67 -3.39 0.41
N VAL A 146 -3.55 -3.00 1.68
CA VAL A 146 -2.79 -3.78 2.66
C VAL A 146 -3.48 -5.13 2.90
N TRP A 147 -4.82 -5.15 3.00
CA TRP A 147 -5.59 -6.38 3.08
C TRP A 147 -5.42 -7.28 1.86
N ALA A 148 -5.36 -6.73 0.64
CA ALA A 148 -5.07 -7.50 -0.56
C ALA A 148 -3.70 -8.18 -0.47
N ALA A 149 -2.67 -7.44 -0.07
CA ALA A 149 -1.34 -7.98 0.14
C ALA A 149 -1.34 -9.09 1.21
N ILE A 150 -2.04 -8.86 2.33
CA ILE A 150 -2.14 -9.82 3.44
C ILE A 150 -2.84 -11.10 2.98
N TYR A 151 -3.98 -10.96 2.34
CA TYR A 151 -4.81 -12.07 1.90
C TYR A 151 -4.10 -12.92 0.83
N LEU A 152 -3.49 -12.31 -0.19
CA LEU A 152 -2.73 -13.04 -1.21
C LEU A 152 -1.52 -13.78 -0.60
N THR A 153 -0.82 -13.12 0.34
CA THR A 153 0.38 -13.68 0.95
C THR A 153 0.07 -14.79 1.95
N TRP A 154 -0.72 -14.50 2.98
CA TRP A 154 -0.92 -15.40 4.12
C TRP A 154 -2.24 -16.17 4.08
N GLY A 155 -3.24 -15.65 3.37
CA GLY A 155 -4.50 -16.34 3.10
C GLY A 155 -4.33 -17.39 1.99
N LEU A 156 -3.89 -16.96 0.80
CA LEU A 156 -3.71 -17.82 -0.37
C LEU A 156 -2.32 -18.47 -0.48
N GLY A 157 -1.36 -18.03 0.33
CA GLY A 157 -0.04 -18.65 0.40
C GLY A 157 0.92 -18.24 -0.72
N MET A 158 0.68 -17.15 -1.44
CA MET A 158 1.63 -16.62 -2.42
C MET A 158 2.90 -16.10 -1.71
N ARG A 159 4.08 -16.31 -2.29
CA ARG A 159 5.38 -15.99 -1.67
C ARG A 159 6.31 -15.23 -2.61
N PRO A 160 6.93 -14.13 -2.18
CA PRO A 160 7.94 -13.44 -2.97
C PRO A 160 9.26 -14.23 -3.00
N ARG A 161 10.13 -13.90 -3.95
CA ARG A 161 11.49 -14.44 -4.12
C ARG A 161 12.49 -13.30 -4.36
N TRP A 162 13.79 -13.59 -4.30
CA TRP A 162 14.81 -12.58 -4.64
C TRP A 162 14.72 -12.00 -6.05
N ARG A 163 14.25 -12.79 -7.03
CA ARG A 163 13.98 -12.28 -8.38
C ARG A 163 12.83 -11.26 -8.38
N ASP A 164 11.86 -11.47 -7.49
CA ASP A 164 10.68 -10.64 -7.36
C ASP A 164 11.02 -9.32 -6.63
N TYR A 165 11.92 -9.38 -5.65
CA TYR A 165 12.55 -8.19 -5.03
C TYR A 165 13.21 -7.30 -6.09
N ARG A 166 14.05 -7.87 -6.96
CA ARG A 166 14.70 -7.12 -8.05
C ARG A 166 13.68 -6.52 -9.01
N PHE A 167 12.63 -7.27 -9.35
CA PHE A 167 11.55 -6.77 -10.19
C PHE A 167 10.82 -5.57 -9.55
N ALA A 168 10.49 -5.66 -8.25
CA ALA A 168 9.85 -4.56 -7.54
C ALA A 168 10.72 -3.29 -7.51
N ILE A 169 12.05 -3.44 -7.34
CA ILE A 169 12.98 -2.31 -7.43
C ILE A 169 12.92 -1.67 -8.80
N VAL A 170 13.06 -2.46 -9.88
CA VAL A 170 13.05 -1.94 -11.25
C VAL A 170 11.72 -1.25 -11.56
N ALA A 171 10.59 -1.85 -11.15
CA ALA A 171 9.27 -1.25 -11.32
C ALA A 171 9.13 0.08 -10.58
N THR A 172 9.65 0.16 -9.35
CA THR A 172 9.60 1.37 -8.52
C THR A 172 10.51 2.47 -9.07
N LEU A 173 11.70 2.12 -9.56
CA LEU A 173 12.59 3.06 -10.25
C LEU A 173 11.97 3.55 -11.57
N GLY A 174 11.30 2.66 -12.31
CA GLY A 174 10.55 3.03 -13.51
C GLY A 174 9.42 4.02 -13.20
N TRP A 175 8.62 3.74 -12.17
CA TRP A 175 7.62 4.68 -11.67
C TRP A 175 8.27 6.01 -11.26
N ALA A 176 9.34 5.99 -10.46
CA ALA A 176 10.01 7.21 -10.00
C ALA A 176 10.54 8.05 -11.16
N ALA A 177 11.11 7.42 -12.19
CA ALA A 177 11.59 8.12 -13.39
C ALA A 177 10.45 8.78 -14.17
N VAL A 178 9.33 8.08 -14.38
CA VAL A 178 8.13 8.65 -15.02
C VAL A 178 7.58 9.81 -14.21
N THR A 179 7.46 9.63 -12.90
CA THR A 179 6.91 10.62 -11.97
C THR A 179 7.79 11.86 -11.85
N LEU A 180 9.12 11.69 -11.74
CA LEU A 180 10.07 12.81 -11.77
C LEU A 180 9.99 13.60 -13.08
N THR A 181 9.89 12.90 -14.21
CA THR A 181 9.75 13.55 -15.52
C THR A 181 8.45 14.35 -15.60
N PHE A 182 7.34 13.75 -15.18
CA PHE A 182 6.04 14.43 -15.14
C PHE A 182 6.07 15.65 -14.22
N ASN A 183 6.62 15.50 -13.01
CA ASN A 183 6.76 16.57 -12.04
C ASN A 183 7.59 17.73 -12.59
N ALA A 184 8.72 17.44 -13.25
CA ALA A 184 9.58 18.45 -13.85
C ALA A 184 8.88 19.23 -14.97
N ILE A 185 8.03 18.57 -15.77
CA ILE A 185 7.28 19.21 -16.86
C ILE A 185 6.12 20.06 -16.32
N THR A 186 5.43 19.58 -15.28
CA THR A 186 4.17 20.18 -14.80
C THR A 186 4.32 21.06 -13.56
N GLY A 187 5.51 21.11 -12.95
CA GLY A 187 5.75 21.81 -11.69
C GLY A 187 5.09 21.16 -10.47
N THR A 188 4.64 19.90 -10.60
CA THR A 188 3.96 19.14 -9.54
C THR A 188 4.96 18.39 -8.65
N ASN A 189 4.47 17.71 -7.61
CA ASN A 189 5.32 17.01 -6.65
C ASN A 189 4.75 15.65 -6.22
N TYR A 190 4.38 14.83 -7.20
CA TYR A 190 3.96 13.46 -6.96
C TYR A 190 5.08 12.64 -6.29
N GLY A 191 4.70 11.82 -5.32
CA GLY A 191 5.62 10.99 -4.54
C GLY A 191 6.61 11.76 -3.68
N TYR A 192 6.43 13.08 -3.50
CA TYR A 192 7.38 13.94 -2.80
C TYR A 192 8.82 13.83 -3.31
N LEU A 193 8.98 13.60 -4.62
CA LEU A 193 10.28 13.32 -5.25
C LEU A 193 11.12 14.60 -5.52
N ASN A 194 10.51 15.77 -5.58
CA ASN A 194 11.24 17.03 -5.82
C ASN A 194 11.41 17.87 -4.56
N ARG A 195 10.49 17.71 -3.60
CA ARG A 195 10.52 18.38 -2.31
C ARG A 195 9.70 17.60 -1.29
N LYS A 196 10.03 17.79 -0.01
CA LYS A 196 9.27 17.24 1.12
C LYS A 196 7.83 17.78 1.14
N PRO A 197 6.88 17.05 1.74
CA PRO A 197 5.57 17.61 2.03
C PRO A 197 5.70 18.89 2.88
N PRO A 198 4.74 19.83 2.75
CA PRO A 198 4.68 21.00 3.62
C PRO A 198 4.24 20.65 5.06
N THR A 199 3.68 19.44 5.26
CA THR A 199 3.26 18.89 6.55
C THR A 199 4.41 18.11 7.21
N ALA A 200 4.37 18.00 8.54
CA ALA A 200 5.37 17.26 9.29
C ALA A 200 5.40 15.79 8.84
N SER A 201 6.58 15.29 8.49
CA SER A 201 6.76 13.96 7.91
C SER A 201 8.03 13.28 8.42
N LEU A 202 8.08 11.95 8.31
CA LEU A 202 9.32 11.19 8.52
C LEU A 202 10.45 11.65 7.59
N LEU A 203 10.11 12.26 6.46
CA LEU A 203 11.11 12.84 5.56
C LEU A 203 11.89 14.00 6.20
N ASP A 204 11.32 14.68 7.20
CA ASP A 204 11.96 15.84 7.84
C ASP A 204 13.25 15.47 8.58
N VAL A 205 13.34 14.24 9.10
CA VAL A 205 14.53 13.75 9.81
C VAL A 205 15.63 13.20 8.88
N LEU A 206 15.38 13.12 7.57
CA LEU A 206 16.27 12.48 6.59
C LEU A 206 17.18 13.45 5.81
N GLY A 207 17.31 14.70 6.26
CA GLY A 207 18.19 15.71 5.63
C GLY A 207 17.60 16.42 4.40
N PRO A 208 18.34 17.31 3.72
CA PRO A 208 17.83 18.10 2.60
C PRO A 208 17.67 17.26 1.31
N TRP A 209 17.00 17.81 0.30
CA TRP A 209 16.98 17.21 -1.03
C TRP A 209 18.39 17.25 -1.65
N PRO A 210 18.89 16.19 -2.33
CA PRO A 210 18.27 14.87 -2.58
C PRO A 210 18.62 13.79 -1.53
N VAL A 211 19.28 14.14 -0.43
CA VAL A 211 19.75 13.19 0.61
C VAL A 211 18.61 12.36 1.18
N TYR A 212 17.45 12.96 1.47
CA TYR A 212 16.32 12.21 2.01
C TYR A 212 15.80 11.14 1.05
N LEU A 213 15.85 11.37 -0.27
CA LEU A 213 15.42 10.38 -1.27
C LEU A 213 16.36 9.19 -1.29
N VAL A 214 17.67 9.43 -1.21
CA VAL A 214 18.66 8.36 -1.13
C VAL A 214 18.45 7.55 0.16
N ALA A 215 18.21 8.24 1.28
CA ALA A 215 17.91 7.59 2.56
C ALA A 215 16.61 6.76 2.50
N GLU A 216 15.54 7.32 1.94
CA GLU A 216 14.25 6.65 1.76
C GLU A 216 14.40 5.39 0.89
N VAL A 217 15.05 5.50 -0.26
CA VAL A 217 15.35 4.36 -1.14
C VAL A 217 16.14 3.30 -0.37
N ALA A 218 17.19 3.68 0.35
CA ALA A 218 17.99 2.73 1.12
C ALA A 218 17.14 2.00 2.19
N ILE A 219 16.31 2.73 2.93
CA ILE A 219 15.41 2.17 3.94
C ILE A 219 14.43 1.18 3.30
N VAL A 220 13.76 1.57 2.21
CA VAL A 220 12.80 0.70 1.49
C VAL A 220 13.50 -0.56 0.97
N LEU A 221 14.69 -0.44 0.38
CA LEU A 221 15.47 -1.57 -0.12
C LEU A 221 15.85 -2.56 0.99
N VAL A 222 16.24 -2.06 2.17
CA VAL A 222 16.55 -2.89 3.34
C VAL A 222 15.30 -3.58 3.86
N VAL A 223 14.20 -2.84 4.05
CA VAL A 223 12.93 -3.41 4.53
C VAL A 223 12.42 -4.50 3.58
N TRP A 224 12.45 -4.26 2.27
CA TRP A 224 12.04 -5.24 1.28
C TRP A 224 12.95 -6.48 1.24
N ALA A 225 14.25 -6.31 1.44
CA ALA A 225 15.17 -7.43 1.58
C ALA A 225 14.83 -8.27 2.83
N LEU A 226 14.57 -7.62 3.96
CA LEU A 226 14.16 -8.28 5.21
C LEU A 226 12.80 -8.98 5.09
N MET A 227 11.85 -8.41 4.35
CA MET A 227 10.58 -9.06 4.04
C MET A 227 10.76 -10.29 3.13
N THR A 228 11.69 -10.25 2.19
CA THR A 228 11.95 -11.34 1.24
C THR A 228 12.71 -12.50 1.87
N TRP A 229 13.66 -12.21 2.76
CA TRP A 229 14.61 -13.18 3.30
C TRP A 229 13.94 -14.40 3.97
N PRO A 230 12.97 -14.26 4.90
CA PRO A 230 12.35 -15.42 5.57
C PRO A 230 11.75 -16.44 4.59
N TRP A 231 11.12 -15.96 3.51
CA TRP A 231 10.49 -16.81 2.50
C TRP A 231 11.51 -17.61 1.70
N GLU A 232 12.59 -16.96 1.28
CA GLU A 232 13.67 -17.63 0.55
C GLU A 232 14.38 -18.67 1.44
N ARG A 233 14.63 -18.33 2.70
CA ARG A 233 15.28 -19.24 3.66
C ARG A 233 14.45 -20.49 3.90
N ALA A 234 13.14 -20.33 4.07
CA ALA A 234 12.22 -21.45 4.23
C ALA A 234 12.22 -22.37 3.00
N ARG A 235 12.20 -21.80 1.79
CA ARG A 235 12.22 -22.59 0.54
C ARG A 235 13.49 -23.45 0.41
N ARG A 236 14.66 -22.85 0.63
CA ARG A 236 15.96 -23.55 0.51
C ARG A 236 16.10 -24.73 1.46
N ARG A 237 15.45 -24.67 2.64
CA ARG A 237 15.43 -25.78 3.60
C ARG A 237 14.59 -26.97 3.13
N THR A 238 13.51 -26.72 2.40
CA THR A 238 12.67 -27.77 1.81
C THR A 238 13.33 -28.42 0.59
N GLU A 239 14.19 -27.68 -0.13
CA GLU A 239 14.88 -28.15 -1.33
C GLU A 239 16.19 -28.92 -1.06
N GLN A 240 16.69 -28.97 0.19
CA GLN A 240 17.88 -29.77 0.54
C GLN A 240 17.52 -31.26 0.64
N PRO A 241 18.14 -32.16 -0.16
CA PRO A 241 17.95 -33.60 -0.02
C PRO A 241 18.39 -34.04 1.38
N LEU A 242 17.62 -34.94 2.02
CA LEU A 242 18.05 -35.61 3.23
C LEU A 242 19.44 -36.24 2.98
N PRO A 243 20.43 -36.04 3.85
CA PRO A 243 21.70 -36.72 3.71
C PRO A 243 21.42 -38.23 3.65
N LEU A 244 21.87 -38.86 2.56
CA LEU A 244 21.83 -40.32 2.46
C LEU A 244 22.60 -40.83 3.68
N HIS A 245 21.89 -41.49 4.60
CA HIS A 245 22.56 -42.29 5.61
C HIS A 245 23.39 -43.31 4.85
N GLU A 246 24.71 -43.09 4.79
CA GLU A 246 25.66 -44.13 4.45
C GLU A 246 25.43 -45.25 5.47
N THR A 247 24.73 -46.29 5.04
CA THR A 247 24.75 -47.59 5.70
C THR A 247 26.17 -48.11 5.49
N SER A 248 27.02 -47.88 6.49
CA SER A 248 28.30 -48.57 6.62
C SER A 248 28.01 -50.04 6.90
N ASP A 249 28.26 -50.88 5.90
CA ASP A 249 28.46 -52.33 6.05
C ASP A 249 29.71 -52.64 6.91
#